data_AF-A0A8C5L7C0-F1
#
_entry.id   AF-A0A8C5L7C0-F1
#
_cell.length_a   1.000
_cell.length_b   1.000
_cell.length_c   1.000
_cell.angle_alpha   90.00
_cell.angle_beta   90.00
_cell.angle_gamma   90.00
#
_symmetry.space_group_name_H-M   'P 1'
#
loop_
_entity.id
_entity.type
_entity.pdbx_description
1 polymer ?
#
loop_
_entity_poly.entity_id
_entity_poly.type
_entity_poly.pdbx_seq_one_letter_code
_entity_poly.pdbx_strand_id
1 'polypeptide(L)'
;EGVGGVLCRLCNLSIPFHGCVLDFGTCKTEPGQYCIKQNFIKGGIHWYAIQGCTESKAQCFKRIISSYEIYTTHCCHRPLCNF
;
A
#
# COMPACT_ATOMS: atom_id res chain seq x y z
N GLU A 1 20.20 -11.47 8.81
CA GLU A 1 20.16 -12.11 7.48
C GLU A 1 18.74 -12.60 7.22
N GLY A 2 18.17 -12.31 6.05
CA GLY A 2 16.83 -12.75 5.66
C GLY A 2 16.77 -12.89 4.14
N VAL A 3 17.13 -14.08 3.65
CA VAL A 3 17.28 -14.43 2.21
C VAL A 3 15.91 -14.70 1.55
N GLY A 4 14.88 -13.94 1.91
CA GLY A 4 13.51 -14.20 1.46
C GLY A 4 12.67 -12.94 1.40
N GLY A 5 12.20 -12.60 0.20
CA GLY A 5 11.21 -11.53 -0.01
C GLY A 5 9.97 -11.69 0.87
N VAL A 6 9.43 -10.59 1.37
CA VAL A 6 8.17 -10.60 2.14
C VAL A 6 6.97 -10.66 1.19
N LEU A 7 5.94 -11.40 1.60
CA LEU A 7 4.68 -11.47 0.87
C LEU A 7 3.83 -10.24 1.24
N CYS A 8 3.25 -9.56 0.25
CA CYS A 8 2.39 -8.40 0.44
C CYS A 8 1.04 -8.63 -0.24
N ARG A 9 -0.01 -7.98 0.26
CA ARG A 9 -1.31 -7.93 -0.42
C ARG A 9 -1.18 -7.13 -1.71
N LEU A 10 -1.75 -7.64 -2.80
CA LEU A 10 -1.85 -6.92 -4.08
C LEU A 10 -3.32 -6.61 -4.36
N CYS A 11 -3.70 -5.35 -4.21
CA CYS A 11 -5.08 -4.89 -4.34
C CYS A 11 -5.11 -3.50 -4.97
N ASN A 12 -5.86 -3.35 -6.07
CA ASN A 12 -5.92 -2.05 -6.77
C ASN A 12 -7.10 -1.18 -6.30
N LEU A 13 -8.03 -1.75 -5.54
CA LEU A 13 -9.14 -1.01 -4.95
C LEU A 13 -9.57 -1.69 -3.66
N SER A 14 -9.17 -1.11 -2.54
CA SER A 14 -9.67 -1.47 -1.22
C SER A 14 -10.54 -0.36 -0.66
N ILE A 15 -11.75 -0.68 -0.21
CA ILE A 15 -12.70 0.30 0.33
C ILE A 15 -12.85 0.03 1.84
N PRO A 16 -12.88 1.08 2.69
CA PRO A 16 -13.16 0.90 4.11
C PRO A 16 -14.41 0.04 4.34
N PHE A 17 -14.35 -0.85 5.34
CA PHE A 17 -15.40 -1.82 5.70
C PHE A 17 -15.70 -2.93 4.68
N HIS A 18 -15.34 -2.78 3.41
CA HIS A 18 -15.54 -3.79 2.37
C HIS A 18 -14.29 -4.62 2.07
N GLY A 19 -13.11 -4.16 2.46
CA GLY A 19 -11.85 -4.86 2.21
C GLY A 19 -11.36 -4.62 0.79
N CYS A 20 -10.81 -5.65 0.13
CA CYS A 20 -10.29 -5.53 -1.23
C CYS A 20 -11.34 -5.94 -2.27
N VAL A 21 -11.76 -5.00 -3.12
CA VAL A 21 -12.73 -5.21 -4.20
C VAL A 21 -12.04 -5.69 -5.48
N LEU A 22 -10.88 -5.09 -5.81
CA LEU A 22 -10.06 -5.51 -6.96
C LEU A 22 -8.82 -6.26 -6.45
N ASP A 23 -9.03 -7.52 -6.11
CA ASP A 23 -8.03 -8.42 -5.53
C ASP A 23 -7.22 -9.16 -6.60
N PHE A 24 -5.90 -8.97 -6.58
CA PHE A 24 -4.95 -9.67 -7.45
C PHE A 24 -4.11 -10.69 -6.66
N GLY A 25 -4.49 -10.99 -5.42
CA GLY A 25 -3.83 -11.93 -4.54
C GLY A 25 -2.67 -11.30 -3.79
N THR A 26 -1.45 -11.73 -4.09
CA THR A 26 -0.25 -11.35 -3.35
C THR A 26 0.92 -11.11 -4.28
N CYS A 27 1.80 -10.18 -3.92
CA CYS A 27 3.11 -9.99 -4.55
C CYS A 27 4.22 -10.33 -3.56
N LYS A 28 5.40 -10.70 -4.06
CA LYS A 28 6.59 -10.96 -3.25
C LYS A 28 7.61 -9.85 -3.50
N THR A 29 8.13 -9.24 -2.44
CA THR A 29 9.13 -8.18 -2.57
C THR A 29 10.48 -8.73 -2.99
N GLU A 30 11.20 -7.96 -3.80
CA GLU A 30 12.61 -8.18 -4.08
C GLU A 30 13.52 -7.51 -3.03
N PRO A 31 14.84 -7.76 -3.03
CA PRO A 31 15.78 -7.05 -2.16
C PRO A 31 15.66 -5.53 -2.33
N GLY A 32 15.41 -4.82 -1.22
CA GLY A 32 15.23 -3.37 -1.22
C GLY A 32 13.80 -2.88 -1.49
N GLN A 33 12.86 -3.78 -1.76
CA GLN A 33 11.42 -3.48 -1.85
C GLN A 33 10.69 -3.75 -0.53
N TYR A 34 9.50 -3.16 -0.40
CA TYR A 34 8.65 -3.20 0.78
C TYR A 34 7.19 -3.42 0.38
N CYS A 35 6.36 -3.86 1.31
CA CYS A 35 4.92 -3.78 1.13
C CYS A 35 4.49 -2.31 1.21
N ILE A 36 3.58 -1.90 0.33
CA ILE A 36 3.07 -0.54 0.24
C ILE A 36 1.55 -0.53 0.40
N LYS A 37 1.05 0.51 1.07
CA LYS A 37 -0.36 0.89 1.16
C LYS A 37 -0.48 2.38 0.85
N GLN A 38 -1.23 2.72 -0.20
CA GLN A 38 -1.52 4.09 -0.60
C GLN A 38 -2.98 4.39 -0.26
N ASN A 39 -3.25 5.31 0.66
CA ASN A 39 -4.60 5.73 0.99
C ASN A 39 -4.95 7.02 0.25
N PHE A 40 -6.14 7.04 -0.34
CA PHE A 40 -6.77 8.22 -0.90
C PHE A 40 -7.84 8.74 0.05
N ILE A 41 -7.65 9.96 0.53
CA ILE A 41 -8.54 10.64 1.46
C ILE A 41 -9.07 11.89 0.78
N LYS A 42 -10.38 12.10 0.82
CA LYS A 42 -11.01 13.30 0.25
C LYS A 42 -12.07 13.85 1.19
N GLY A 43 -11.96 15.13 1.51
CA GLY A 43 -12.82 15.79 2.50
C GLY A 43 -12.72 15.18 3.91
N GLY A 44 -11.55 14.64 4.28
CA GLY A 44 -11.34 13.97 5.59
C GLY A 44 -11.85 12.53 5.66
N ILE A 45 -12.50 12.03 4.60
CA ILE A 45 -13.01 10.65 4.50
C ILE A 45 -11.97 9.79 3.77
N HIS A 46 -11.65 8.62 4.31
CA HIS A 46 -10.89 7.61 3.57
C HIS A 46 -11.80 6.99 2.51
N TRP A 47 -11.48 7.17 1.23
CA TRP A 47 -12.30 6.68 0.13
C TRP A 47 -11.85 5.28 -0.31
N TYR A 48 -10.58 5.13 -0.60
CA TYR A 48 -10.01 3.84 -0.97
C TYR A 48 -8.51 3.77 -0.70
N ALA A 49 -7.99 2.55 -0.69
CA ALA A 49 -6.57 2.27 -0.64
C ALA A 49 -6.14 1.35 -1.79
N ILE A 50 -4.86 1.44 -2.14
CA ILE A 50 -4.16 0.53 -3.04
C ILE A 50 -3.06 -0.16 -2.23
N GLN A 51 -2.94 -1.47 -2.39
CA GLN A 51 -1.95 -2.31 -1.74
C GLN A 51 -1.06 -2.98 -2.78
N GLY A 52 0.24 -3.08 -2.51
CA GLY A 52 1.14 -3.82 -3.38
C GLY A 52 2.55 -3.96 -2.83
N CYS A 53 3.49 -4.16 -3.75
CA CYS A 53 4.92 -4.14 -3.50
C CYS A 53 5.48 -2.86 -4.14
N THR A 54 6.39 -2.18 -3.45
CA THR A 54 7.06 -1.00 -4.02
C THR A 54 7.97 -1.40 -5.17
N GLU A 55 8.11 -0.57 -6.20
CA GLU A 55 9.21 -0.74 -7.17
C GLU A 55 10.54 -0.27 -6.55
N SER A 56 10.50 0.77 -5.70
CA SER A 56 11.65 1.29 -4.97
C SER A 56 11.29 1.91 -3.62
N LYS A 57 12.26 1.95 -2.69
CA LYS A 57 12.11 2.60 -1.38
C LYS A 57 11.71 4.08 -1.46
N ALA A 58 12.01 4.74 -2.58
CA ALA A 58 11.64 6.14 -2.81
C ALA A 58 10.13 6.36 -2.88
N GLN A 59 9.31 5.31 -3.04
CA GLN A 59 7.85 5.41 -3.02
C GLN A 59 7.27 5.53 -1.60
N CYS A 60 8.05 5.17 -0.57
CA CYS A 60 7.59 5.10 0.81
C CYS A 60 7.47 6.47 1.49
N PHE A 61 6.55 6.56 2.46
CA PHE A 61 6.36 7.73 3.35
C PHE A 61 6.11 9.05 2.60
N LYS A 62 5.32 8.99 1.53
CA LYS A 62 4.86 10.18 0.81
C LYS A 62 3.53 10.65 1.36
N ARG A 63 3.39 11.97 1.49
CA ARG A 63 2.12 12.62 1.76
C ARG A 63 1.97 13.78 0.80
N ILE A 64 1.02 13.68 -0.12
CA ILE A 64 0.67 14.73 -1.07
C ILE A 64 -0.65 15.30 -0.62
N ILE A 65 -0.70 16.61 -0.39
CA ILE A 65 -1.87 17.33 0.07
C ILE A 65 -2.26 18.32 -1.03
N SER A 66 -3.46 18.18 -1.56
CA SER A 66 -4.16 19.14 -2.39
C SER A 66 -5.30 19.78 -1.59
N SER A 67 -6.03 20.73 -2.18
CA SER A 67 -7.09 21.51 -1.51
C SER A 67 -8.15 20.64 -0.81
N TYR A 68 -8.49 19.49 -1.38
CA TYR A 68 -9.49 18.56 -0.81
C TYR A 68 -9.06 17.10 -0.79
N GLU A 69 -7.90 16.79 -1.35
CA GLU A 69 -7.45 15.43 -1.62
C GLU A 69 -6.08 15.20 -0.98
N ILE A 70 -5.96 14.09 -0.26
CA ILE A 70 -4.74 13.68 0.43
C ILE A 70 -4.41 12.28 -0.05
N TYR A 71 -3.19 12.13 -0.59
CA TYR A 71 -2.60 10.85 -0.90
C TYR A 71 -1.53 10.56 0.13
N THR A 72 -1.68 9.46 0.86
CA THR A 72 -0.67 9.01 1.83
C THR A 72 -0.15 7.65 1.46
N THR A 73 1.17 7.47 1.51
CA THR A 73 1.83 6.20 1.22
C THR A 73 2.56 5.72 2.45
N HIS A 74 2.23 4.51 2.90
CA HIS A 74 2.87 3.84 4.02
C HIS A 74 3.53 2.55 3.54
N CYS A 75 4.74 2.28 4.04
CA CYS A 75 5.47 1.05 3.77
C CYS A 75 5.75 0.27 5.04
N CYS A 76 5.83 -1.06 4.90
CA CYS A 76 6.13 -1.96 6.00
C CYS A 76 6.91 -3.20 5.49
N HIS A 77 7.59 -3.89 6.41
CA HIS A 77 8.47 -5.01 6.10
C HIS A 77 8.13 -6.24 6.95
N ARG A 78 6.87 -6.66 6.90
CA ARG A 78 6.39 -7.92 7.49
C ARG A 78 5.41 -8.58 6.51
N PRO A 79 5.26 -9.91 6.52
CA PRO A 79 4.28 -10.58 5.65
C PRO A 79 2.87 -10.00 5.85
N LEU A 80 2.21 -9.65 4.74
CA LEU A 80 0.84 -9.13 4.66
C LEU A 80 0.57 -7.88 5.54
N CYS A 81 1.61 -7.11 5.87
CA CYS A 81 1.49 -5.95 6.76
C CYS A 81 0.72 -4.77 6.16
N ASN A 82 0.47 -4.79 4.84
CA ASN A 82 -0.24 -3.74 4.12
C ASN A 82 -1.75 -3.97 4.04
N PHE A 83 -2.35 -4.75 4.95
CA PHE A 83 -3.80 -4.91 5.04
C PHE A 83 -4.51 -3.58 5.36
#